data_AF-A0AAU5FVJ0-F1
#
_entry.id   AF-A0AAU5FVJ0-F1
#
_cell.length_a   1.000
_cell.length_b   1.000
_cell.length_c   1.000
_cell.angle_alpha   90.00
_cell.angle_beta   90.00
_cell.angle_gamma   90.00
#
_symmetry.space_group_name_H-M   'P 1'
#
loop_
_entity.id
_entity.type
_entity.pdbx_description
1 polymer ?
#
loop_
_entity_poly.entity_id
_entity_poly.type
_entity_poly.pdbx_seq_one_letter_code
_entity_poly.pdbx_strand_id
1 'polypeptide(L)'
;MAGISYDRDTAEQYRLAREIPRDGLTAWRTAIEAAAGLAPGMTVLDVGAGTGGFAGALRDWFGVRVLAVEPAAAMRDLIPAEPGIEALDGRAEALPVADGCADAAWLGSVLHHIGDLTAAAHELRRALRPQAPVLIRNIFPGRADNDLRVRFFPETARGIADYASVEQVCAAFAPAGFTRVSLAAVPQESAANLGQYADRLRRDADSKLRALSDEEFARGTARLRAADPDAPATSWMDLLVLR
;
A
#
# COMPACT_ATOMS: atom_id res chain seq x y z
N MET A 1 -3.11 -3.61 -14.39
CA MET A 1 -1.86 -3.83 -13.63
C MET A 1 -0.67 -4.19 -14.53
N ALA A 2 0.34 -3.33 -14.71
CA ALA A 2 1.54 -3.71 -15.47
C ALA A 2 2.18 -4.97 -14.85
N GLY A 3 2.41 -6.00 -15.67
CA GLY A 3 2.77 -7.35 -15.24
C GLY A 3 4.20 -7.46 -14.71
N ILE A 4 4.44 -6.96 -13.50
CA ILE A 4 5.66 -7.30 -12.77
C ILE A 4 5.58 -8.78 -12.44
N SER A 5 6.44 -9.58 -13.05
CA SER A 5 6.62 -10.97 -12.69
C SER A 5 7.35 -11.04 -11.36
N TYR A 6 6.66 -11.48 -10.31
CA TYR A 6 7.29 -11.90 -9.07
C TYR A 6 7.50 -13.41 -9.15
N ASP A 7 8.75 -13.85 -8.99
CA ASP A 7 9.00 -15.23 -8.57
C ASP A 7 8.83 -15.36 -7.05
N ARG A 8 8.84 -16.60 -6.56
CA ARG A 8 8.62 -16.90 -5.14
C ARG A 8 9.67 -16.24 -4.26
N ASP A 9 10.93 -16.32 -4.64
CA ASP A 9 12.04 -15.77 -3.85
C ASP A 9 11.91 -14.25 -3.73
N THR A 10 11.60 -13.56 -4.83
CA THR A 10 11.37 -12.11 -4.84
C THR A 10 10.16 -11.73 -3.98
N ALA A 11 9.08 -12.53 -4.01
CA ALA A 11 7.90 -12.30 -3.18
C ALA A 11 8.20 -12.49 -1.67
N GLU A 12 8.96 -13.52 -1.30
CA GLU A 12 9.37 -13.75 0.08
C GLU A 12 10.32 -12.65 0.59
N GLN A 13 11.27 -12.22 -0.24
CA GLN A 13 12.16 -11.10 0.09
C GLN A 13 11.40 -9.79 0.22
N TYR A 14 10.42 -9.54 -0.66
CA TYR A 14 9.53 -8.38 -0.55
C TYR A 14 8.82 -8.37 0.80
N ARG A 15 8.24 -9.50 1.20
CA ARG A 15 7.54 -9.66 2.47
C ARG A 15 8.44 -9.29 3.64
N LEU A 16 9.62 -9.89 3.71
CA LEU A 16 10.59 -9.70 4.80
C LEU A 16 11.14 -8.27 4.88
N ALA A 17 11.36 -7.63 3.73
CA ALA A 17 12.01 -6.32 3.67
C ALA A 17 11.02 -5.14 3.76
N ARG A 18 9.74 -5.35 3.38
CA ARG A 18 8.78 -4.25 3.22
C ARG A 18 7.56 -4.31 4.14
N GLU A 19 7.20 -5.48 4.66
CA GLU A 19 6.06 -5.53 5.57
C GLU A 19 6.40 -4.83 6.88
N ILE A 20 5.48 -3.98 7.29
CA ILE A 20 5.57 -3.28 8.56
C ILE A 20 4.88 -4.16 9.60
N PRO A 21 5.55 -4.46 10.72
CA PRO A 21 4.94 -5.14 11.85
C PRO A 21 3.63 -4.47 12.31
N ARG A 22 2.69 -5.26 12.84
CA ARG A 22 1.33 -4.80 13.17
C ARG A 22 1.31 -3.64 14.17
N ASP A 23 2.19 -3.68 15.15
CA ASP A 23 2.40 -2.65 16.17
C ASP A 23 2.80 -1.30 15.54
N GLY A 24 3.67 -1.33 14.52
CA GLY A 24 4.08 -0.15 13.76
C GLY A 24 3.00 0.47 12.85
N LEU A 25 1.81 -0.14 12.78
CA LEU A 25 0.66 0.33 12.01
C LEU A 25 -0.49 0.86 12.88
N THR A 26 -0.26 1.11 14.17
CA THR A 26 -1.31 1.59 15.09
C THR A 26 -2.01 2.85 14.58
N ALA A 27 -1.27 3.84 14.05
CA ALA A 27 -1.86 5.05 13.48
C ALA A 27 -2.71 4.76 12.23
N TRP A 28 -2.35 3.75 11.43
CA TRP A 28 -3.14 3.31 10.28
C TRP A 28 -4.44 2.67 10.69
N ARG A 29 -4.43 1.84 11.74
CA ARG A 29 -5.67 1.28 12.32
C ARG A 29 -6.64 2.41 12.68
N THR A 30 -6.20 3.39 13.46
CA THR A 30 -7.03 4.53 13.89
C THR A 30 -7.54 5.34 12.69
N ALA A 31 -6.70 5.60 11.70
CA ALA A 31 -7.08 6.36 10.50
C ALA A 31 -8.13 5.63 9.65
N ILE A 32 -7.99 4.31 9.47
CA ILE A 32 -8.94 3.47 8.74
C ILE A 32 -10.28 3.40 9.48
N GLU A 33 -10.25 3.22 10.81
CA GLU A 33 -11.44 3.21 11.65
C GLU A 33 -12.25 4.50 11.50
N ALA A 34 -11.58 5.65 11.60
CA ALA A 34 -12.22 6.96 11.44
C ALA A 34 -12.79 7.18 10.02
N ALA A 35 -12.13 6.64 8.99
CA ALA A 35 -12.51 6.87 7.59
C ALA A 35 -13.64 5.94 7.10
N ALA A 36 -13.72 4.71 7.61
CA ALA A 36 -14.61 3.68 7.08
C ALA A 36 -15.54 3.03 8.11
N GLY A 37 -15.30 3.20 9.42
CA GLY A 37 -16.17 2.62 10.46
C GLY A 37 -16.28 1.10 10.36
N LEU A 38 -15.19 0.44 9.98
CA LEU A 38 -15.16 -1.01 9.75
C LEU A 38 -15.53 -1.79 11.02
N ALA A 39 -16.40 -2.78 10.86
CA ALA A 39 -16.93 -3.58 11.96
C ALA A 39 -17.12 -5.05 11.53
N PRO A 40 -17.23 -5.98 12.50
CA PRO A 40 -17.48 -7.38 12.20
C PRO A 40 -18.71 -7.58 11.31
N GLY A 41 -18.60 -8.49 10.35
CA GLY A 41 -19.65 -8.79 9.36
C GLY A 41 -19.60 -7.92 8.10
N MET A 42 -18.78 -6.87 8.06
CA MET A 42 -18.50 -6.12 6.83
C MET A 42 -17.49 -6.86 5.94
N THR A 43 -17.50 -6.55 4.65
CA THR A 43 -16.54 -7.07 3.66
C THR A 43 -15.67 -5.94 3.11
N VAL A 44 -14.35 -6.10 3.14
CA VAL A 44 -13.38 -5.16 2.55
C VAL A 44 -12.72 -5.79 1.33
N LEU A 45 -12.63 -5.03 0.26
CA LEU A 45 -11.90 -5.41 -0.95
C LEU A 45 -10.48 -4.84 -0.89
N ASP A 46 -9.46 -5.70 -0.72
CA ASP A 46 -8.05 -5.31 -0.77
C ASP A 46 -7.53 -5.52 -2.20
N VAL A 47 -7.32 -4.43 -2.95
CA VAL A 47 -6.98 -4.47 -4.37
C VAL A 47 -5.48 -4.25 -4.55
N GLY A 48 -4.82 -5.22 -5.18
CA GLY A 48 -3.35 -5.33 -5.21
C GLY A 48 -2.80 -5.72 -3.85
N ALA A 49 -3.38 -6.77 -3.26
CA ALA A 49 -3.10 -7.19 -1.89
C ALA A 49 -1.63 -7.61 -1.67
N GLY A 50 -0.87 -7.89 -2.74
CA GLY A 50 0.50 -8.36 -2.65
C GLY A 50 0.58 -9.64 -1.80
N THR A 51 1.40 -9.60 -0.76
CA THR A 51 1.59 -10.71 0.19
C THR A 51 0.53 -10.77 1.30
N GLY A 52 -0.50 -9.93 1.26
CA GLY A 52 -1.63 -9.98 2.20
C GLY A 52 -1.36 -9.32 3.56
N GLY A 53 -0.30 -8.53 3.67
CA GLY A 53 0.04 -7.80 4.89
C GLY A 53 -1.14 -6.99 5.44
N PHE A 54 -1.80 -6.15 4.62
CA PHE A 54 -2.98 -5.40 5.07
C PHE A 54 -4.26 -6.24 5.13
N ALA A 55 -4.43 -7.25 4.28
CA ALA A 55 -5.56 -8.19 4.38
C ALA A 55 -5.66 -8.81 5.78
N GLY A 56 -4.55 -9.32 6.31
CA GLY A 56 -4.51 -9.82 7.69
C GLY A 56 -4.77 -8.72 8.73
N ALA A 57 -4.24 -7.50 8.53
CA ALA A 57 -4.41 -6.40 9.49
C ALA A 57 -5.87 -6.01 9.63
N LEU A 58 -6.54 -5.80 8.49
CA LEU A 58 -7.93 -5.39 8.43
C LEU A 58 -8.82 -6.42 9.12
N ARG A 59 -8.60 -7.71 8.81
CA ARG A 59 -9.30 -8.83 9.44
C ARG A 59 -9.08 -8.84 10.96
N ASP A 60 -7.85 -8.72 11.44
CA ASP A 60 -7.54 -8.77 12.87
C ASP A 60 -8.03 -7.55 13.65
N TRP A 61 -7.90 -6.35 13.08
CA TRP A 61 -8.26 -5.11 13.76
C TRP A 61 -9.76 -4.89 13.85
N PHE A 62 -10.52 -5.32 12.84
CA PHE A 62 -11.92 -4.96 12.67
C PHE A 62 -12.87 -6.16 12.57
N GLY A 63 -12.36 -7.39 12.47
CA GLY A 63 -13.19 -8.59 12.32
C GLY A 63 -13.95 -8.68 11.00
N VAL A 64 -13.47 -7.96 9.97
CA VAL A 64 -14.08 -7.95 8.62
C VAL A 64 -13.70 -9.20 7.83
N ARG A 65 -14.53 -9.54 6.83
CA ARG A 65 -14.10 -10.41 5.73
C ARG A 65 -13.26 -9.59 4.76
N VAL A 66 -12.17 -10.16 4.26
CA VAL A 66 -11.33 -9.54 3.24
C VAL A 66 -11.35 -10.36 1.96
N LEU A 67 -11.67 -9.71 0.85
CA LEU A 67 -11.46 -10.21 -0.50
C LEU A 67 -10.16 -9.61 -1.02
N ALA A 68 -9.08 -10.38 -1.05
CA ALA A 68 -7.74 -9.93 -1.39
C ALA A 68 -7.45 -10.25 -2.87
N VAL A 69 -7.51 -9.23 -3.73
CA VAL A 69 -7.30 -9.36 -5.17
C VAL A 69 -5.84 -9.06 -5.50
N GLU A 70 -5.13 -10.04 -6.04
CA GLU A 70 -3.72 -9.90 -6.44
C GLU A 70 -3.46 -10.72 -7.71
N PRO A 71 -3.00 -10.11 -8.83
CA PRO A 71 -2.75 -10.87 -10.06
C PRO A 71 -1.47 -11.71 -10.04
N ALA A 72 -0.45 -11.35 -9.24
CA ALA A 72 0.82 -12.07 -9.21
C ALA A 72 0.70 -13.32 -8.33
N ALA A 73 0.68 -14.50 -8.94
CA ALA A 73 0.54 -15.78 -8.24
C ALA A 73 1.52 -15.94 -7.06
N ALA A 74 2.81 -15.64 -7.26
CA ALA A 74 3.83 -15.77 -6.20
C ALA A 74 3.58 -14.85 -4.99
N MET A 75 2.99 -13.67 -5.19
CA MET A 75 2.58 -12.78 -4.09
C MET A 75 1.31 -13.30 -3.43
N ARG A 76 0.33 -13.68 -4.26
CA ARG A 76 -0.97 -14.20 -3.82
C ARG A 76 -0.84 -15.47 -2.97
N ASP A 77 0.11 -16.34 -3.29
CA ASP A 77 0.41 -17.56 -2.54
C ASP A 77 0.93 -17.29 -1.12
N LEU A 78 1.39 -16.06 -0.83
CA LEU A 78 1.82 -15.64 0.51
C LEU A 78 0.70 -14.99 1.34
N ILE A 79 -0.47 -14.73 0.74
CA ILE A 79 -1.63 -14.19 1.47
C ILE A 79 -2.06 -15.21 2.55
N PRO A 80 -2.30 -14.78 3.80
CA PRO A 80 -2.65 -15.70 4.88
C PRO A 80 -3.90 -16.53 4.57
N ALA A 81 -3.76 -17.85 4.61
CA ALA A 81 -4.85 -18.80 4.45
C ALA A 81 -5.63 -18.95 5.77
N GLU A 82 -6.34 -17.90 6.17
CA GLU A 82 -7.06 -17.82 7.44
C GLU A 82 -8.57 -17.59 7.25
N PRO A 83 -9.41 -18.06 8.20
CA PRO A 83 -10.83 -17.74 8.19
C PRO A 83 -11.07 -16.22 8.14
N GLY A 84 -11.81 -15.80 7.12
CA GLY A 84 -12.15 -14.40 6.87
C GLY A 84 -11.32 -13.74 5.77
N ILE A 85 -10.31 -14.40 5.21
CA ILE A 85 -9.53 -13.90 4.08
C ILE A 85 -9.72 -14.83 2.87
N GLU A 86 -10.07 -14.26 1.72
CA GLU A 86 -10.18 -14.97 0.45
C GLU A 86 -9.24 -14.32 -0.56
N ALA A 87 -8.27 -15.08 -1.06
CA ALA A 87 -7.35 -14.64 -2.11
C ALA A 87 -7.95 -14.89 -3.50
N LEU A 88 -7.97 -13.86 -4.34
CA LEU A 88 -8.59 -13.87 -5.66
C LEU A 88 -7.59 -13.48 -6.75
N ASP A 89 -7.62 -14.22 -7.86
CA ASP A 89 -6.87 -13.85 -9.06
C ASP A 89 -7.62 -12.79 -9.86
N GLY A 90 -7.10 -11.58 -9.89
CA GLY A 90 -7.77 -10.48 -10.56
C GLY A 90 -6.93 -9.21 -10.58
N ARG A 91 -7.45 -8.20 -11.26
CA ARG A 91 -6.79 -6.91 -11.44
C ARG A 91 -7.76 -5.80 -11.08
N ALA A 92 -7.23 -4.64 -10.69
CA ALA A 92 -8.06 -3.49 -10.35
C ALA A 92 -9.04 -3.11 -11.49
N GLU A 93 -8.61 -3.28 -12.75
CA GLU A 93 -9.40 -2.95 -13.94
C GLU A 93 -10.45 -4.00 -14.33
N ALA A 94 -10.49 -5.15 -13.65
CA ALA A 94 -11.46 -6.24 -13.85
C ALA A 94 -11.51 -7.11 -12.59
N LEU A 95 -12.33 -6.70 -11.62
CA LEU A 95 -12.40 -7.29 -10.29
C LEU A 95 -13.25 -8.58 -10.32
N PRO A 96 -12.73 -9.72 -9.82
CA PRO A 96 -13.41 -11.02 -9.86
C PRO A 96 -14.44 -11.17 -8.72
N VAL A 97 -15.27 -10.15 -8.52
CA VAL A 97 -16.26 -10.08 -7.43
C VAL A 97 -17.61 -9.62 -7.95
N ALA A 98 -18.68 -9.94 -7.20
CA ALA A 98 -20.03 -9.52 -7.54
C ALA A 98 -20.26 -8.02 -7.32
N ASP A 99 -21.31 -7.49 -7.94
CA ASP A 99 -21.74 -6.10 -7.76
C ASP A 99 -22.20 -5.86 -6.30
N GLY A 100 -21.87 -4.70 -5.74
CA GLY A 100 -22.33 -4.29 -4.40
C GLY A 100 -21.95 -5.23 -3.26
N CYS A 101 -20.89 -6.02 -3.42
CA CYS A 101 -20.49 -7.04 -2.44
C CYS A 101 -19.66 -6.49 -1.27
N ALA A 102 -19.00 -5.34 -1.43
CA ALA A 102 -18.04 -4.82 -0.45
C ALA A 102 -18.49 -3.50 0.20
N ASP A 103 -18.13 -3.33 1.47
CA ASP A 103 -18.43 -2.18 2.33
C ASP A 103 -17.34 -1.11 2.29
N ALA A 104 -16.13 -1.47 1.86
CA ALA A 104 -15.02 -0.56 1.60
C ALA A 104 -14.01 -1.20 0.65
N ALA A 105 -13.20 -0.37 -0.02
CA ALA A 105 -12.02 -0.83 -0.75
C ALA A 105 -10.75 -0.26 -0.14
N TRP A 106 -9.69 -1.07 -0.10
CA TRP A 106 -8.35 -0.71 0.32
C TRP A 106 -7.38 -0.88 -0.85
N LEU A 107 -6.62 0.18 -1.15
CA LEU A 107 -5.58 0.19 -2.18
C LEU A 107 -4.26 0.62 -1.52
N GLY A 108 -3.44 -0.37 -1.16
CA GLY A 108 -2.16 -0.14 -0.48
C GLY A 108 -0.97 -0.13 -1.43
N SER A 109 -0.42 1.05 -1.74
CA SER A 109 0.79 1.19 -2.59
C SER A 109 0.68 0.49 -3.95
N VAL A 110 -0.52 0.41 -4.50
CA VAL A 110 -0.81 -0.30 -5.77
C VAL A 110 -0.98 0.63 -6.96
N LEU A 111 -1.28 1.91 -6.75
CA LEU A 111 -1.74 2.80 -7.84
C LEU A 111 -0.80 2.86 -9.04
N HIS A 112 0.51 2.92 -8.81
CA HIS A 112 1.53 2.96 -9.87
C HIS A 112 1.67 1.65 -10.67
N HIS A 113 1.01 0.58 -10.21
CA HIS A 113 0.87 -0.66 -10.97
C HIS A 113 -0.39 -0.67 -11.83
N ILE A 114 -1.43 0.10 -11.51
CA ILE A 114 -2.69 0.12 -12.26
C ILE A 114 -2.49 0.87 -13.58
N GLY A 115 -2.83 0.24 -14.69
CA GLY A 115 -2.61 0.80 -16.03
C GLY A 115 -3.70 1.79 -16.42
N ASP A 116 -4.94 1.52 -16.02
CA ASP A 116 -6.10 2.39 -16.27
C ASP A 116 -6.84 2.65 -14.95
N LEU A 117 -6.58 3.82 -14.36
CA LEU A 117 -7.21 4.24 -13.10
C LEU A 117 -8.71 4.50 -13.26
N THR A 118 -9.17 4.90 -14.45
CA THR A 118 -10.59 5.15 -14.70
C THR A 118 -11.36 3.84 -14.81
N ALA A 119 -10.83 2.85 -15.52
CA ALA A 119 -11.40 1.49 -15.54
C ALA A 119 -11.43 0.89 -14.13
N ALA A 120 -10.35 1.02 -13.37
CA ALA A 120 -10.31 0.57 -11.97
C ALA A 120 -11.35 1.28 -11.10
N ALA A 121 -11.55 2.59 -11.28
CA ALA A 121 -12.57 3.32 -10.54
C ALA A 121 -14.00 2.82 -10.87
N HIS A 122 -14.29 2.51 -12.13
CA HIS A 122 -15.59 1.93 -12.50
C HIS A 122 -15.82 0.55 -11.89
N GLU A 123 -14.81 -0.32 -11.91
CA GLU A 123 -14.87 -1.63 -11.26
C GLU A 123 -15.04 -1.53 -9.74
N LEU A 124 -14.32 -0.60 -9.09
CA LEU A 124 -14.52 -0.30 -7.67
C LEU A 124 -15.95 0.16 -7.40
N ARG A 125 -16.51 1.07 -8.21
CA ARG A 125 -17.90 1.52 -8.05
C ARG A 125 -18.90 0.39 -8.23
N ARG A 126 -18.66 -0.54 -9.16
CA ARG A 126 -19.51 -1.72 -9.37
C ARG A 126 -19.47 -2.66 -8.17
N ALA A 127 -18.28 -2.99 -7.68
CA ALA A 127 -18.08 -3.94 -6.58
C ALA A 127 -18.53 -3.40 -5.21
N LEU A 128 -18.46 -2.08 -5.01
CA LEU A 128 -18.78 -1.45 -3.75
C LEU A 128 -20.28 -1.18 -3.57
N ARG A 129 -20.76 -1.33 -2.34
CA ARG A 129 -22.09 -0.85 -1.94
C ARG A 129 -22.20 0.66 -2.16
N PRO A 130 -23.40 1.21 -2.36
CA PRO A 130 -23.58 2.66 -2.48
C PRO A 130 -22.93 3.41 -1.30
N GLN A 131 -22.15 4.46 -1.61
CA GLN A 131 -21.45 5.31 -0.65
C GLN A 131 -20.29 4.66 0.14
N ALA A 132 -19.94 3.40 -0.15
CA ALA A 132 -18.79 2.75 0.46
C ALA A 132 -17.47 3.47 0.07
N PRO A 133 -16.55 3.69 1.02
CA PRO A 133 -15.31 4.43 0.76
C PRO A 133 -14.27 3.59 0.01
N VAL A 134 -13.45 4.29 -0.77
CA VAL A 134 -12.16 3.81 -1.25
C VAL A 134 -11.06 4.48 -0.43
N LEU A 135 -10.25 3.66 0.24
CA LEU A 135 -9.13 4.05 1.09
C LEU A 135 -7.84 3.77 0.32
N ILE A 136 -7.08 4.82 0.01
CA ILE A 136 -5.85 4.71 -0.77
C ILE A 136 -4.67 5.09 0.12
N ARG A 137 -3.80 4.13 0.43
CA ARG A 137 -2.52 4.37 1.09
C ARG A 137 -1.42 4.47 0.04
N ASN A 138 -0.85 5.65 -0.17
CA ASN A 138 0.19 5.84 -1.17
C ASN A 138 1.19 6.92 -0.78
N ILE A 139 2.32 6.96 -1.48
CA ILE A 139 3.18 8.15 -1.51
C ILE A 139 2.87 8.88 -2.81
N PHE A 140 2.48 10.15 -2.71
CA PHE A 140 2.18 11.00 -3.86
C PHE A 140 3.36 11.92 -4.21
N PRO A 141 3.51 12.31 -5.49
CA PRO A 141 4.43 13.37 -5.89
C PRO A 141 4.29 14.61 -5.00
N GLY A 142 5.43 15.17 -4.58
CA GLY A 142 5.47 16.36 -3.70
C GLY A 142 5.07 16.11 -2.23
N ARG A 143 4.87 14.84 -1.82
CA ARG A 143 4.47 14.48 -0.45
C ARG A 143 5.34 13.39 0.18
N ALA A 144 6.51 13.14 -0.40
CA ALA A 144 7.38 12.02 -0.04
C ALA A 144 8.47 12.37 0.99
N ASP A 145 8.58 13.64 1.39
CA ASP A 145 9.72 14.15 2.17
C ASP A 145 9.90 13.46 3.54
N ASN A 146 8.80 12.94 4.10
CA ASN A 146 8.78 12.25 5.39
C ASN A 146 8.85 10.71 5.26
N ASP A 147 9.09 10.17 4.06
CA ASP A 147 9.41 8.75 3.87
C ASP A 147 10.91 8.53 4.14
N LEU A 148 11.26 7.53 4.96
CA LEU A 148 12.65 7.29 5.33
C LEU A 148 13.53 6.95 4.12
N ARG A 149 12.99 6.29 3.08
CA ARG A 149 13.77 5.98 1.89
C ARG A 149 14.09 7.26 1.14
N VAL A 150 13.13 8.16 0.96
CA VAL A 150 13.41 9.46 0.34
C VAL A 150 14.35 10.30 1.20
N ARG A 151 14.20 10.29 2.53
CA ARG A 151 15.09 11.01 3.45
C ARG A 151 16.55 10.59 3.32
N PHE A 152 16.82 9.29 3.28
CA PHE A 152 18.20 8.77 3.23
C PHE A 152 18.71 8.50 1.81
N PHE A 153 17.81 8.29 0.86
CA PHE A 153 18.06 8.04 -0.56
C PHE A 153 17.18 8.98 -1.42
N PRO A 154 17.39 10.31 -1.40
CA PRO A 154 16.62 11.29 -2.16
C PRO A 154 16.54 10.99 -3.65
N GLU A 155 17.51 10.27 -4.21
CA GLU A 155 17.48 9.83 -5.60
C GLU A 155 16.28 8.91 -5.91
N THR A 156 15.71 8.24 -4.90
CA THR A 156 14.47 7.45 -5.05
C THR A 156 13.23 8.30 -5.33
N ALA A 157 13.28 9.62 -5.05
CA ALA A 157 12.19 10.53 -5.37
C ALA A 157 11.92 10.64 -6.88
N ARG A 158 12.92 10.35 -7.73
CA ARG A 158 12.77 10.34 -9.19
C ARG A 158 11.63 9.41 -9.63
N GLY A 159 11.59 8.19 -9.11
CA GLY A 159 10.53 7.23 -9.44
C GLY A 159 9.15 7.61 -8.90
N ILE A 160 9.11 8.41 -7.82
CA ILE A 160 7.84 8.91 -7.26
C ILE A 160 7.27 10.05 -8.11
N ALA A 161 8.12 10.84 -8.77
CA ALA A 161 7.67 11.93 -9.63
C ALA A 161 6.81 11.46 -10.80
N ASP A 162 6.99 10.22 -11.25
CA ASP A 162 6.21 9.60 -12.34
C ASP A 162 4.88 9.00 -11.86
N TYR A 163 4.61 9.00 -10.55
CA TYR A 163 3.35 8.48 -10.00
C TYR A 163 2.21 9.47 -10.25
N ALA A 164 0.98 8.95 -10.34
CA ALA A 164 -0.20 9.80 -10.40
C ALA A 164 -0.29 10.70 -9.16
N SER A 165 -0.50 12.00 -9.36
CA SER A 165 -0.77 12.96 -8.28
C SER A 165 -2.14 12.70 -7.64
N VAL A 166 -2.39 13.29 -6.47
CA VAL A 166 -3.70 13.21 -5.82
C VAL A 166 -4.79 13.71 -6.77
N GLU A 167 -4.54 14.82 -7.47
CA GLU A 167 -5.47 15.45 -8.41
C GLU A 167 -5.74 14.54 -9.61
N GLN A 168 -4.72 13.89 -10.15
CA GLN A 168 -4.88 12.93 -11.25
C GLN A 168 -5.69 11.70 -10.82
N VAL A 169 -5.44 11.18 -9.62
CA VAL A 169 -6.25 10.08 -9.06
C VAL A 169 -7.70 10.52 -8.86
N CYS A 170 -7.94 11.68 -8.24
CA CYS A 170 -9.29 12.22 -8.07
C CYS A 170 -10.00 12.41 -9.41
N ALA A 171 -9.31 12.96 -10.42
CA ALA A 171 -9.86 13.17 -11.75
C ALA A 171 -10.20 11.86 -12.46
N ALA A 172 -9.36 10.82 -12.32
CA ALA A 172 -9.62 9.50 -12.89
C ALA A 172 -10.80 8.79 -12.23
N PHE A 173 -11.03 9.03 -10.93
CA PHE A 173 -12.10 8.42 -10.14
C PHE A 173 -13.44 9.17 -10.23
N ALA A 174 -13.43 10.46 -10.57
CA ALA A 174 -14.63 11.29 -10.65
C ALA A 174 -15.71 10.79 -11.63
N PRO A 175 -15.39 10.27 -12.85
CA PRO A 175 -16.38 9.71 -13.76
C PRO A 175 -17.16 8.50 -13.20
N ALA A 176 -16.57 7.76 -12.26
CA ALA A 176 -17.24 6.68 -11.54
C ALA A 176 -18.08 7.18 -10.35
N GLY A 177 -18.16 8.51 -10.16
CA GLY A 177 -18.96 9.16 -9.13
C GLY A 177 -18.27 9.26 -7.77
N PHE A 178 -16.96 9.06 -7.70
CA PHE A 178 -16.19 9.24 -6.46
C PHE A 178 -15.74 10.69 -6.30
N THR A 179 -15.75 11.16 -5.07
CA THR A 179 -15.33 12.49 -4.64
C THR A 179 -14.33 12.39 -3.50
N ARG A 180 -13.38 13.34 -3.44
CA ARG A 180 -12.39 13.37 -2.36
C ARG A 180 -13.03 13.81 -1.05
N VAL A 181 -12.98 12.94 -0.04
CA VAL A 181 -13.42 13.23 1.33
C VAL A 181 -12.30 13.84 2.15
N SER A 182 -11.12 13.21 2.13
CA SER A 182 -9.96 13.68 2.90
C SER A 182 -8.64 13.22 2.30
N LEU A 183 -7.57 13.92 2.67
CA LEU A 183 -6.18 13.54 2.43
C LEU A 183 -5.41 13.82 3.71
N ALA A 184 -4.80 12.81 4.30
CA ALA A 184 -4.03 12.96 5.54
C ALA A 184 -2.70 12.19 5.45
N ALA A 185 -1.62 12.78 5.96
CA ALA A 185 -0.38 12.05 6.18
C ALA A 185 -0.53 11.21 7.47
N VAL A 186 -0.22 9.92 7.38
CA VAL A 186 -0.33 8.96 8.47
C VAL A 186 1.05 8.35 8.74
N PRO A 187 1.53 8.36 9.99
CA PRO A 187 2.81 7.78 10.33
C PRO A 187 2.75 6.25 10.35
N GLN A 188 3.88 5.62 10.09
CA GLN A 188 4.08 4.19 10.26
C GLN A 188 5.51 3.92 10.73
N GLU A 189 5.64 3.11 11.78
CA GLU A 189 6.93 2.76 12.35
C GLU A 189 7.52 1.62 11.52
N SER A 190 8.50 1.96 10.68
CA SER A 190 9.12 1.01 9.74
C SER A 190 10.08 0.04 10.43
N ALA A 191 10.57 0.42 11.61
CA ALA A 191 11.30 -0.39 12.59
C ALA A 191 11.23 0.31 13.96
N ALA A 192 11.74 -0.33 15.02
CA ALA A 192 11.79 0.29 16.35
C ALA A 192 12.70 1.54 16.39
N ASN A 193 13.81 1.50 15.65
CA ASN A 193 14.76 2.62 15.54
C ASN A 193 15.54 2.56 14.21
N LEU A 194 16.31 3.62 13.92
CA LEU A 194 17.07 3.73 12.66
C LEU A 194 18.15 2.66 12.51
N GLY A 195 18.76 2.20 13.61
CA GLY A 195 19.73 1.09 13.58
C GLY A 195 19.10 -0.19 13.04
N GLN A 196 17.96 -0.61 13.60
CA GLN A 196 17.22 -1.78 13.12
C GLN A 196 16.67 -1.58 11.69
N TYR A 197 16.26 -0.36 11.35
CA TYR A 197 15.85 -0.04 9.98
C TYR A 197 17.00 -0.25 8.99
N ALA A 198 18.21 0.21 9.32
CA ALA A 198 19.41 0.01 8.51
C ALA A 198 19.77 -1.48 8.36
N ASP A 199 19.65 -2.27 9.44
CA ASP A 199 19.95 -3.70 9.43
C ASP A 199 18.98 -4.52 8.57
N ARG A 200 17.74 -4.03 8.41
CA ARG A 200 16.71 -4.66 7.56
C ARG A 200 16.74 -4.17 6.11
N LEU A 201 17.48 -3.11 5.81
CA LEU A 201 17.53 -2.56 4.45
C LEU A 201 18.14 -3.57 3.48
N ARG A 202 17.41 -3.93 2.43
CA ARG A 202 17.86 -4.86 1.38
C ARG A 202 17.61 -4.20 0.03
N ARG A 203 18.67 -3.81 -0.67
CA ARG A 203 18.57 -3.16 -1.99
C ARG A 203 17.81 -4.03 -2.98
N ASP A 204 18.14 -5.32 -3.03
CA ASP A 204 17.57 -6.25 -4.01
C ASP A 204 16.09 -6.55 -3.77
N ALA A 205 15.61 -6.39 -2.53
CA ALA A 205 14.21 -6.60 -2.15
C ALA A 205 13.36 -5.32 -2.26
N ASP A 206 13.97 -4.17 -2.56
CA ASP A 206 13.28 -2.88 -2.62
C ASP A 206 13.37 -2.30 -4.04
N SER A 207 12.24 -2.29 -4.75
CA SER A 207 12.18 -1.83 -6.14
C SER A 207 12.68 -0.40 -6.34
N LYS A 208 12.55 0.47 -5.34
CA LYS A 208 13.06 1.85 -5.41
C LYS A 208 14.57 1.91 -5.25
N LEU A 209 15.13 1.09 -4.34
CA LEU A 209 16.58 1.06 -4.11
C LEU A 209 17.33 0.32 -5.21
N ARG A 210 16.69 -0.69 -5.84
CA ARG A 210 17.26 -1.43 -6.96
C ARG A 210 17.52 -0.55 -8.17
N ALA A 211 16.72 0.51 -8.36
CA ALA A 211 16.87 1.47 -9.45
C ALA A 211 18.04 2.45 -9.26
N LEU A 212 18.60 2.55 -8.06
CA LEU A 212 19.75 3.43 -7.78
C LEU A 212 21.03 2.86 -8.38
N SER A 213 21.97 3.72 -8.76
CA SER A 213 23.35 3.31 -9.01
C SER A 213 24.04 2.85 -7.71
N ASP A 214 25.14 2.12 -7.83
CA ASP A 214 25.93 1.66 -6.67
C ASP A 214 26.44 2.83 -5.83
N GLU A 215 26.82 3.94 -6.48
CA GLU A 215 27.29 5.15 -5.81
C GLU A 215 26.16 5.85 -5.05
N GLU A 216 24.97 6.01 -5.66
CA GLU A 216 23.78 6.56 -5.00
C GLU A 216 23.38 5.72 -3.78
N PHE A 217 23.38 4.39 -3.93
CA PHE A 217 23.06 3.48 -2.83
C PHE A 217 24.10 3.55 -1.69
N ALA A 218 25.39 3.62 -2.03
CA ALA A 218 26.46 3.76 -1.03
C ALA A 218 26.32 5.08 -0.25
N ARG A 219 26.07 6.21 -0.94
CA ARG A 219 25.86 7.51 -0.29
C ARG A 219 24.65 7.50 0.63
N GLY A 220 23.54 6.91 0.21
CA GLY A 220 22.35 6.82 1.05
C GLY A 220 22.54 5.94 2.28
N THR A 221 23.24 4.82 2.11
CA THR A 221 23.60 3.93 3.24
C THR A 221 24.52 4.65 4.23
N ALA A 222 25.49 5.43 3.75
CA ALA A 222 26.36 6.25 4.60
C ALA A 222 25.57 7.31 5.38
N ARG A 223 24.62 8.00 4.75
CA ARG A 223 23.71 8.95 5.43
C ARG A 223 22.90 8.27 6.54
N LEU A 224 22.31 7.11 6.26
CA LEU A 224 21.53 6.35 7.23
C LEU A 224 22.38 5.89 8.42
N ARG A 225 23.58 5.36 8.16
CA ARG A 225 24.50 4.89 9.22
C ARG A 225 25.15 6.00 10.05
N ALA A 226 25.21 7.22 9.51
CA ALA A 226 25.69 8.39 10.25
C ALA A 226 24.62 9.03 11.14
N ALA A 227 23.34 8.68 10.95
CA ALA A 227 22.26 9.13 11.81
C ALA A 227 22.32 8.43 13.19
N ASP A 228 21.68 9.04 14.19
CA ASP A 228 21.52 8.42 15.50
C ASP A 228 20.77 7.08 15.37
N PRO A 229 21.42 5.94 15.69
CA PRO A 229 20.80 4.62 15.53
C PRO A 229 19.60 4.40 16.45
N ASP A 230 19.50 5.15 17.55
CA ASP A 230 18.38 5.06 18.51
C ASP A 230 17.21 5.97 18.14
N ALA A 231 17.37 6.84 17.12
CA ALA A 231 16.29 7.70 16.68
C ALA A 231 15.11 6.90 16.08
N PRO A 232 13.87 7.41 16.17
CA PRO A 232 12.69 6.74 15.64
C PRO A 232 12.77 6.48 14.14
N ALA A 233 12.44 5.26 13.71
CA ALA A 233 12.32 4.89 12.31
C ALA A 233 10.87 5.02 11.82
N THR A 234 10.34 6.24 11.83
CA THR A 234 9.00 6.55 11.33
C THR A 234 9.04 7.04 9.89
N SER A 235 8.29 6.37 9.01
CA SER A 235 7.96 6.87 7.68
C SER A 235 6.55 7.45 7.70
N TRP A 236 6.23 8.34 6.77
CA TRP A 236 4.88 8.84 6.57
C TRP A 236 4.37 8.50 5.18
N MET A 237 3.10 8.16 5.09
CA MET A 237 2.40 7.88 3.85
C MET A 237 1.03 8.54 3.88
N ASP A 238 0.48 8.86 2.72
CA ASP A 238 -0.82 9.52 2.62
C ASP A 238 -1.94 8.49 2.62
N LEU A 239 -3.00 8.78 3.38
CA LEU A 239 -4.33 8.21 3.24
C LEU A 239 -5.21 9.19 2.47
N LEU A 240 -5.55 8.84 1.23
CA LEU A 240 -6.56 9.52 0.42
C LEU A 240 -7.87 8.73 0.55
N VAL A 241 -8.94 9.40 0.95
CA VAL A 241 -10.28 8.80 1.10
C VAL A 241 -11.20 9.36 0.03
N LEU A 242 -11.82 8.47 -0.75
CA LEU A 242 -12.81 8.78 -1.77
C LEU A 242 -14.16 8.13 -1.44
N ARG A 243 -15.28 8.80 -1.78
CA ARG A 243 -16.65 8.27 -1.68
C ARG A 243 -17.49 8.70 -2.87
#